data_AF-A0A2V7FL72-F1
#
_entry.id   AF-A0A2V7FL72-F1
#
_cell.length_a   1.000
_cell.length_b   1.000
_cell.length_c   1.000
_cell.angle_alpha   90.00
_cell.angle_beta   90.00
_cell.angle_gamma   90.00
#
_symmetry.space_group_name_H-M   'P 1'
#
loop_
_entity.id
_entity.type
_entity.pdbx_description
1 polymer ?
#
loop_
_entity_poly.entity_id
_entity_poly.type
_entity_poly.pdbx_seq_one_letter_code
_entity_poly.pdbx_strand_id
1 'polypeptide(L)'
;ADEAAVRRKLAAARRQGVPTVTGGGPFEIAAARGQLPAYFELCAALGVDRVECGAGFTDVVLDPRAIVTLARGHGLSVQFELGKKAGGTFGHDTVDALIDQGRRWLEAGAAQLVVEARESAAGIGLFDASGRLSVAFAERFVEAFGIDAVAFEAPTKPSQFALLDHFGHAVQLCNVRLEELLRVEIYRRGLHADAFAKPRLQLPAAG
;
A
#
# COMPACT_ATOMS: atom_id res chain seq x y z
N ALA A 1 -16.91 16.07 8.38
CA ALA A 1 -16.26 15.28 9.44
C ALA A 1 -15.84 16.21 10.57
N ASP A 2 -15.79 15.75 11.81
CA ASP A 2 -15.23 16.53 12.93
C ASP A 2 -13.71 16.62 12.78
N GLU A 3 -13.20 17.79 12.42
CA GLU A 3 -11.76 18.05 12.28
C GLU A 3 -11.01 17.78 13.58
N ALA A 4 -11.61 18.05 14.74
CA ALA A 4 -10.99 17.79 16.03
C ALA A 4 -10.76 16.29 16.24
N ALA A 5 -11.69 15.44 15.78
CA ALA A 5 -11.51 13.98 15.83
C ALA A 5 -10.35 13.52 14.93
N VAL A 6 -10.23 14.07 13.72
CA VAL A 6 -9.11 13.75 12.81
C VAL A 6 -7.77 14.14 13.44
N ARG A 7 -7.67 15.36 13.97
CA ARG A 7 -6.45 15.84 14.65
C ARG A 7 -6.08 14.99 15.86
N ARG A 8 -7.07 14.55 16.66
CA ARG A 8 -6.83 13.63 17.79
C ARG A 8 -6.23 12.29 17.34
N LYS A 9 -6.74 11.71 16.23
CA LYS A 9 -6.21 10.45 15.67
C LYS A 9 -4.79 10.61 15.17
N LEU A 10 -4.50 11.66 14.39
CA LEU A 10 -3.16 11.94 13.88
C LEU A 10 -2.16 12.19 15.01
N ALA A 11 -2.56 12.97 16.03
CA ALA A 11 -1.73 13.18 17.21
C ALA A 11 -1.45 11.90 18.00
N ALA A 12 -2.42 10.98 18.08
CA ALA A 12 -2.24 9.69 18.73
C ALA A 12 -1.22 8.80 17.98
N ALA A 13 -1.32 8.72 16.65
CA ALA A 13 -0.35 8.01 15.82
C ALA A 13 1.06 8.59 15.97
N ARG A 14 1.19 9.92 15.90
CA ARG A 14 2.47 10.62 16.06
C ARG A 14 3.12 10.37 17.41
N ARG A 15 2.36 10.35 18.51
CA ARG A 15 2.91 10.02 19.85
C ARG A 15 3.49 8.61 19.95
N GLN A 16 3.06 7.71 19.08
CA GLN A 16 3.55 6.33 18.99
C GLN A 16 4.59 6.15 17.88
N GLY A 17 5.02 7.23 17.21
CA GLY A 17 5.95 7.16 16.09
C GLY A 17 5.39 6.42 14.86
N VAL A 18 4.07 6.33 14.72
CA VAL A 18 3.41 5.67 13.59
C VAL A 18 3.15 6.71 12.49
N PRO A 19 3.79 6.60 11.31
CA PRO A 19 3.53 7.49 10.19
C PRO A 19 2.09 7.35 9.71
N THR A 20 1.50 8.47 9.32
CA THR A 20 0.12 8.55 8.84
C THR A 20 0.10 8.76 7.34
N VAL A 21 -0.82 8.07 6.67
CA VAL A 21 -1.05 8.20 5.24
C VAL A 21 -2.53 8.49 4.97
N THR A 22 -2.82 9.36 4.02
CA THR A 22 -4.20 9.53 3.53
C THR A 22 -4.61 8.33 2.68
N GLY A 23 -5.91 8.06 2.55
CA GLY A 23 -6.39 7.23 1.43
C GLY A 23 -6.29 8.00 0.11
N GLY A 24 -6.26 7.27 -1.02
CA GLY A 24 -6.12 7.84 -2.36
C GLY A 24 -7.34 8.58 -2.90
N GLY A 25 -8.54 8.31 -2.34
CA GLY A 25 -9.78 8.94 -2.80
C GLY A 25 -9.79 10.47 -2.80
N PRO A 26 -9.46 11.12 -1.67
CA PRO A 26 -9.31 12.58 -1.60
C PRO A 26 -8.29 13.14 -2.61
N PHE A 27 -7.16 12.46 -2.83
CA PHE A 27 -6.17 12.86 -3.82
C PHE A 27 -6.76 12.82 -5.24
N GLU A 28 -7.40 11.72 -5.63
CA GLU A 28 -8.03 11.57 -6.94
C GLU A 28 -9.08 12.67 -7.21
N ILE A 29 -9.89 12.98 -6.22
CA ILE A 29 -10.89 14.06 -6.30
C ILE A 29 -10.19 15.42 -6.47
N ALA A 30 -9.16 15.70 -5.68
CA ALA A 30 -8.42 16.96 -5.77
C ALA A 30 -7.74 17.10 -7.14
N ALA A 31 -7.15 16.03 -7.67
CA ALA A 31 -6.55 16.00 -9.00
C ALA A 31 -7.60 16.29 -10.09
N ALA A 32 -8.73 15.58 -10.06
CA ALA A 32 -9.82 15.77 -11.02
C ALA A 32 -10.46 17.16 -10.98
N ARG A 33 -10.32 17.89 -9.86
CA ARG A 33 -10.83 19.25 -9.68
C ARG A 33 -9.78 20.34 -9.85
N GLY A 34 -8.52 19.98 -10.15
CA GLY A 34 -7.42 20.95 -10.24
C GLY A 34 -7.08 21.62 -8.90
N GLN A 35 -7.31 20.92 -7.78
CA GLN A 35 -7.15 21.43 -6.41
C GLN A 35 -6.00 20.76 -5.63
N LEU A 36 -5.02 20.16 -6.33
CA LEU A 36 -3.88 19.50 -5.67
C LEU A 36 -3.10 20.40 -4.71
N PRO A 37 -2.80 21.68 -5.03
CA PRO A 37 -2.10 22.56 -4.09
C PRO A 37 -2.85 22.73 -2.76
N ALA A 38 -4.15 23.04 -2.82
CA ALA A 38 -4.98 23.19 -1.62
C ALA A 38 -5.11 21.89 -0.83
N TYR A 39 -5.16 20.74 -1.52
CA TYR A 39 -5.19 19.43 -0.87
C TYR A 39 -3.90 19.13 -0.11
N PHE A 40 -2.73 19.36 -0.71
CA PHE A 40 -1.45 19.15 -0.03
C PHE A 40 -1.24 20.12 1.14
N GLU A 41 -1.65 21.38 0.98
CA GLU A 41 -1.66 22.35 2.09
C GLU A 41 -2.51 21.85 3.26
N LEU A 42 -3.73 21.34 2.99
CA LEU A 42 -4.59 20.78 4.01
C LEU A 42 -3.96 19.55 4.70
N CYS A 43 -3.39 18.61 3.94
CA CYS A 43 -2.71 17.44 4.50
C CYS A 43 -1.57 17.84 5.43
N ALA A 44 -0.75 18.82 5.03
CA ALA A 44 0.34 19.35 5.84
C ALA A 44 -0.19 20.07 7.09
N ALA A 45 -1.25 20.87 6.98
CA ALA A 45 -1.87 21.57 8.11
C ALA A 45 -2.52 20.62 9.14
N LEU A 46 -2.99 19.45 8.69
CA LEU A 46 -3.44 18.37 9.57
C LEU A 46 -2.27 17.60 10.20
N GLY A 47 -1.07 17.70 9.59
CA GLY A 47 0.14 17.04 10.01
C GLY A 47 0.17 15.56 9.63
N VAL A 48 -0.36 15.24 8.45
CA VAL A 48 -0.18 13.93 7.80
C VAL A 48 1.26 13.81 7.32
N ASP A 49 1.84 12.60 7.35
CA ASP A 49 3.23 12.38 6.94
C ASP A 49 3.37 12.02 5.44
N ARG A 50 2.34 11.35 4.90
CA ARG A 50 2.32 10.81 3.55
C ARG A 50 0.98 10.97 2.87
N VAL A 51 0.99 11.22 1.57
CA VAL A 51 -0.20 11.14 0.74
C VAL A 51 -0.15 9.90 -0.14
N GLU A 52 -1.25 9.17 -0.18
CA GLU A 52 -1.49 8.16 -1.21
C GLU A 52 -2.00 8.82 -2.48
N CYS A 53 -1.27 8.62 -3.57
CA CYS A 53 -1.64 9.01 -4.90
C CYS A 53 -2.16 7.79 -5.68
N GLY A 54 -3.08 8.00 -6.61
CA GLY A 54 -3.67 6.94 -7.42
C GLY A 54 -4.52 7.49 -8.54
N ALA A 55 -4.97 6.61 -9.42
CA ALA A 55 -5.93 6.89 -10.49
C ALA A 55 -6.90 5.70 -10.61
N GLY A 56 -7.51 5.32 -9.48
CA GLY A 56 -8.35 4.14 -9.36
C GLY A 56 -9.77 4.31 -9.88
N PHE A 57 -10.32 5.54 -9.88
CA PHE A 57 -11.67 5.85 -10.39
C PHE A 57 -11.76 7.16 -11.18
N THR A 58 -10.66 7.90 -11.32
CA THR A 58 -10.58 9.10 -12.16
C THR A 58 -9.62 8.90 -13.32
N ASP A 59 -9.94 9.44 -14.49
CA ASP A 59 -9.09 9.37 -15.70
C ASP A 59 -8.14 10.58 -15.81
N VAL A 60 -7.56 11.00 -14.68
CA VAL A 60 -6.64 12.15 -14.65
C VAL A 60 -5.25 11.71 -15.09
N VAL A 61 -4.66 12.44 -16.03
CA VAL A 61 -3.24 12.26 -16.37
C VAL A 61 -2.39 12.87 -15.25
N LEU A 62 -1.66 12.01 -14.55
CA LEU A 62 -0.78 12.40 -13.45
C LEU A 62 0.66 12.50 -13.96
N ASP A 63 1.34 13.60 -13.65
CA ASP A 63 2.79 13.74 -13.77
C ASP A 63 3.45 13.42 -12.42
N PRO A 64 4.10 12.24 -12.28
CA PRO A 64 4.72 11.84 -11.02
C PRO A 64 5.72 12.85 -10.48
N ARG A 65 6.54 13.48 -11.35
CA ARG A 65 7.59 14.42 -10.91
C ARG A 65 6.99 15.70 -10.36
N ALA A 66 5.99 16.24 -11.05
CA ALA A 66 5.28 17.44 -10.59
C ALA A 66 4.57 17.18 -9.26
N ILE A 67 3.89 16.04 -9.12
CA ILE A 67 3.14 15.67 -7.91
C ILE A 67 4.08 15.46 -6.73
N VAL A 68 5.14 14.68 -6.89
CA VAL A 68 6.11 14.42 -5.82
C VAL A 68 6.83 15.71 -5.42
N THR A 69 7.18 16.58 -6.37
CA THR A 69 7.80 17.88 -6.06
C THR A 69 6.87 18.77 -5.26
N LEU A 70 5.58 18.84 -5.65
CA LEU A 70 4.59 19.63 -4.94
C LEU A 70 4.36 19.11 -3.51
N ALA A 71 4.15 17.80 -3.35
CA ALA A 71 3.98 17.18 -2.04
C ALA A 71 5.19 17.43 -1.12
N ARG A 72 6.41 17.25 -1.64
CA ARG A 72 7.66 17.54 -0.90
C ARG A 72 7.78 18.99 -0.48
N GLY A 73 7.32 19.93 -1.31
CA GLY A 73 7.25 21.36 -0.97
C GLY A 73 6.42 21.65 0.27
N HIS A 74 5.47 20.77 0.61
CA HIS A 74 4.65 20.82 1.82
C HIS A 74 5.15 19.89 2.95
N GLY A 75 6.33 19.29 2.80
CA GLY A 75 6.88 18.36 3.79
C GLY A 75 6.22 16.98 3.78
N LEU A 76 5.50 16.63 2.72
CA LEU A 76 4.80 15.35 2.59
C LEU A 76 5.62 14.36 1.75
N SER A 77 5.61 13.10 2.17
CA SER A 77 6.05 11.99 1.32
C SER A 77 4.88 11.46 0.47
N VAL A 78 5.18 10.69 -0.57
CA VAL A 78 4.17 10.10 -1.47
C VAL A 78 4.29 8.58 -1.46
N GLN A 79 3.16 7.88 -1.47
CA GLN A 79 3.05 6.52 -2.01
C GLN A 79 2.12 6.51 -3.21
N PHE A 80 2.27 5.53 -4.08
CA PHE A 80 1.41 5.39 -5.25
C PHE A 80 0.75 4.00 -5.31
N GLU A 81 -0.56 3.98 -5.49
CA GLU A 81 -1.36 2.75 -5.66
C GLU A 81 -1.33 2.27 -7.12
N LEU A 82 -0.92 1.02 -7.31
CA LEU A 82 -0.88 0.29 -8.57
C LEU A 82 -2.12 -0.59 -8.69
N GLY A 83 -2.99 -0.24 -9.63
CA GLY A 83 -4.24 -0.94 -9.87
C GLY A 83 -5.33 0.01 -10.32
N LYS A 84 -6.46 -0.56 -10.72
CA LYS A 84 -7.71 0.17 -10.90
C LYS A 84 -8.78 -0.52 -10.06
N LYS A 85 -9.64 0.27 -9.43
CA LYS A 85 -10.71 -0.23 -8.54
C LYS A 85 -11.73 -1.14 -9.24
N ALA A 86 -11.83 -1.04 -10.57
CA ALA A 86 -12.67 -1.88 -11.43
C ALA A 86 -11.87 -2.74 -12.42
N GLY A 87 -10.55 -2.90 -12.21
CA GLY A 87 -9.64 -3.56 -13.15
C GLY A 87 -9.67 -5.09 -13.15
N GLY A 88 -10.35 -5.71 -12.19
CA GLY A 88 -10.38 -7.17 -12.04
C GLY A 88 -9.01 -7.76 -11.65
N THR A 89 -8.85 -9.08 -11.77
CA THR A 89 -7.57 -9.77 -11.57
C THR A 89 -6.58 -9.37 -12.67
N PHE A 90 -5.32 -9.13 -12.31
CA PHE A 90 -4.28 -8.74 -13.25
C PHE A 90 -3.96 -9.85 -14.25
N GLY A 91 -3.74 -9.45 -15.51
CA GLY A 91 -3.09 -10.26 -16.54
C GLY A 91 -1.64 -9.84 -16.77
N HIS A 92 -0.94 -10.53 -17.66
CA HIS A 92 0.47 -10.25 -17.98
C HIS A 92 0.68 -8.79 -18.43
N ASP A 93 -0.07 -8.33 -19.42
CA ASP A 93 0.03 -6.96 -19.95
C ASP A 93 -0.28 -5.90 -18.89
N THR A 94 -1.21 -6.20 -17.97
CA THR A 94 -1.53 -5.31 -16.85
C THR A 94 -0.35 -5.19 -15.90
N VAL A 95 0.29 -6.31 -15.55
CA VAL A 95 1.47 -6.30 -14.66
C VAL A 95 2.62 -5.53 -15.31
N ASP A 96 2.86 -5.71 -16.61
CA ASP A 96 3.91 -4.97 -17.34
C ASP A 96 3.68 -3.46 -17.27
N ALA A 97 2.46 -3.03 -17.57
CA ALA A 97 2.08 -1.62 -17.51
C ALA A 97 2.20 -1.03 -16.09
N LEU A 98 1.79 -1.80 -15.07
CA LEU A 98 1.90 -1.38 -13.67
C LEU A 98 3.36 -1.32 -13.20
N ILE A 99 4.22 -2.22 -13.68
CA ILE A 99 5.67 -2.18 -13.40
C ILE A 99 6.27 -0.88 -13.96
N ASP A 100 5.99 -0.56 -15.23
CA ASP A 100 6.49 0.66 -15.85
C ASP A 100 5.92 1.93 -15.18
N GLN A 101 4.67 1.89 -14.74
CA GLN A 101 4.07 2.95 -13.93
C GLN A 101 4.78 3.12 -12.59
N GLY A 102 4.99 2.04 -11.85
CA GLY A 102 5.67 2.08 -10.56
C GLY A 102 7.10 2.59 -10.66
N ARG A 103 7.85 2.20 -11.70
CA ARG A 103 9.22 2.71 -11.96
C ARG A 103 9.23 4.23 -12.08
N ARG A 104 8.32 4.80 -12.88
CA ARG A 104 8.21 6.26 -13.04
C ARG A 104 7.91 6.99 -11.72
N TRP A 105 7.10 6.39 -10.85
CA TRP A 105 6.79 6.97 -9.53
C TRP A 105 7.97 6.88 -8.57
N LEU A 106 8.67 5.75 -8.52
CA LEU A 106 9.88 5.60 -7.71
C LEU A 106 11.00 6.53 -8.19
N GLU A 107 11.22 6.64 -9.50
CA GLU A 107 12.18 7.58 -10.11
C GLU A 107 11.83 9.04 -9.82
N ALA A 108 10.54 9.39 -9.77
CA ALA A 108 10.08 10.71 -9.34
C ALA A 108 10.28 10.95 -7.83
N GLY A 109 10.49 9.88 -7.06
CA GLY A 109 10.79 9.93 -5.63
C GLY A 109 9.61 9.61 -4.72
N ALA A 110 8.61 8.87 -5.20
CA ALA A 110 7.66 8.19 -4.34
C ALA A 110 8.42 7.25 -3.39
N ALA A 111 8.00 7.22 -2.13
CA ALA A 111 8.70 6.46 -1.10
C ALA A 111 8.16 5.02 -0.93
N GLN A 112 7.02 4.69 -1.55
CA GLN A 112 6.46 3.34 -1.56
C GLN A 112 5.47 3.17 -2.72
N LEU A 113 5.32 1.94 -3.21
CA LEU A 113 4.26 1.51 -4.12
C LEU A 113 3.31 0.57 -3.38
N VAL A 114 2.00 0.69 -3.61
CA VAL A 114 0.97 -0.18 -3.05
C VAL A 114 0.35 -1.00 -4.18
N VAL A 115 0.30 -2.32 -4.04
CA VAL A 115 -0.38 -3.20 -5.01
C VAL A 115 -1.80 -3.47 -4.54
N GLU A 116 -2.78 -3.05 -5.35
CA GLU A 116 -4.21 -3.07 -5.00
C GLU A 116 -4.78 -4.49 -4.90
N ALA A 117 -5.60 -4.73 -3.87
CA ALA A 117 -6.43 -5.92 -3.65
C ALA A 117 -7.82 -5.59 -3.04
N ARG A 118 -8.11 -4.30 -2.80
CA ARG A 118 -9.34 -3.77 -2.19
C ARG A 118 -9.65 -4.45 -0.84
N GLU A 119 -10.92 -4.49 -0.45
CA GLU A 119 -11.38 -5.05 0.83
C GLU A 119 -11.58 -6.57 0.81
N SER A 120 -11.82 -7.16 -0.38
CA SER A 120 -12.12 -8.59 -0.50
C SER A 120 -10.89 -9.45 -0.78
N ALA A 121 -9.87 -8.91 -1.45
CA ALA A 121 -8.78 -9.67 -2.03
C ALA A 121 -9.28 -10.89 -2.83
N ALA A 122 -10.34 -10.71 -3.63
CA ALA A 122 -10.92 -11.74 -4.48
C ALA A 122 -11.44 -11.12 -5.78
N GLY A 123 -10.98 -11.66 -6.92
CA GLY A 123 -11.30 -11.20 -8.27
C GLY A 123 -10.70 -9.84 -8.62
N ILE A 124 -9.60 -9.47 -7.96
CA ILE A 124 -9.01 -8.13 -8.06
C ILE A 124 -7.50 -8.21 -7.84
N GLY A 125 -6.75 -7.43 -8.64
CA GLY A 125 -5.31 -7.30 -8.48
C GLY A 125 -4.58 -8.64 -8.59
N LEU A 126 -3.76 -8.96 -7.59
CA LEU A 126 -3.03 -10.23 -7.52
C LEU A 126 -3.89 -11.45 -7.15
N PHE A 127 -5.16 -11.25 -6.81
CA PHE A 127 -6.02 -12.33 -6.30
C PHE A 127 -7.05 -12.75 -7.34
N ASP A 128 -7.13 -14.07 -7.59
CA ASP A 128 -8.15 -14.65 -8.47
C ASP A 128 -9.55 -14.57 -7.84
N ALA A 129 -10.59 -14.97 -8.59
CA ALA A 129 -11.98 -14.94 -8.11
C ALA A 129 -12.22 -15.77 -6.83
N SER A 130 -11.34 -16.71 -6.51
CA SER A 130 -11.38 -17.51 -5.28
C SER A 130 -10.51 -16.95 -4.14
N GLY A 131 -9.85 -15.82 -4.36
CA GLY A 131 -8.96 -15.18 -3.39
C GLY A 131 -7.58 -15.83 -3.30
N ARG A 132 -7.17 -16.62 -4.31
CA ARG A 132 -5.82 -17.18 -4.35
C ARG A 132 -4.84 -16.17 -4.93
N LEU A 133 -3.70 -16.02 -4.28
CA LEU A 133 -2.61 -15.14 -4.68
C LEU A 133 -1.91 -15.67 -5.94
N SER A 134 -1.73 -14.82 -6.94
CA SER A 134 -0.79 -15.03 -8.04
C SER A 134 0.64 -14.74 -7.56
N VAL A 135 1.32 -15.77 -7.08
CA VAL A 135 2.72 -15.69 -6.62
C VAL A 135 3.63 -15.15 -7.72
N ALA A 136 3.48 -15.67 -8.95
CA ALA A 136 4.32 -15.26 -10.08
C ALA A 136 4.23 -13.75 -10.34
N PHE A 137 3.04 -13.15 -10.26
CA PHE A 137 2.90 -11.70 -10.46
C PHE A 137 3.37 -10.89 -9.26
N ALA A 138 3.20 -11.41 -8.04
CA ALA A 138 3.74 -10.78 -6.84
C ALA A 138 5.28 -10.73 -6.89
N GLU A 139 5.93 -11.82 -7.30
CA GLU A 139 7.39 -11.90 -7.46
C GLU A 139 7.89 -10.86 -8.46
N ARG A 140 7.22 -10.69 -9.60
CA ARG A 140 7.60 -9.67 -10.60
C ARG A 140 7.61 -8.25 -10.05
N PHE A 141 6.68 -7.87 -9.18
CA PHE A 141 6.68 -6.57 -8.53
C PHE A 141 7.87 -6.42 -7.56
N VAL A 142 8.17 -7.46 -6.78
CA VAL A 142 9.32 -7.45 -5.86
C VAL A 142 10.65 -7.42 -6.63
N GLU A 143 10.78 -8.17 -7.73
CA GLU A 143 11.95 -8.15 -8.61
C GLU A 143 12.17 -6.77 -9.24
N ALA A 144 11.08 -6.10 -9.65
CA ALA A 144 11.16 -4.81 -10.32
C ALA A 144 11.51 -3.65 -9.38
N PHE A 145 11.07 -3.70 -8.12
CA PHE A 145 11.08 -2.57 -7.21
C PHE A 145 11.89 -2.78 -5.92
N GLY A 146 12.15 -4.04 -5.55
CA GLY A 146 12.65 -4.41 -4.24
C GLY A 146 11.54 -4.53 -3.19
N ILE A 147 11.69 -5.48 -2.27
CA ILE A 147 10.68 -5.80 -1.25
C ILE A 147 10.39 -4.62 -0.29
N ASP A 148 11.40 -3.76 -0.07
CA ASP A 148 11.28 -2.61 0.83
C ASP A 148 10.53 -1.42 0.21
N ALA A 149 10.34 -1.42 -1.12
CA ALA A 149 9.63 -0.36 -1.82
C ALA A 149 8.16 -0.69 -2.10
N VAL A 150 7.72 -1.93 -1.86
CA VAL A 150 6.39 -2.42 -2.24
C VAL A 150 5.62 -2.91 -1.03
N ALA A 151 4.41 -2.39 -0.86
CA ALA A 151 3.41 -2.93 0.05
C ALA A 151 2.28 -3.60 -0.74
N PHE A 152 1.76 -4.70 -0.21
CA PHE A 152 0.64 -5.44 -0.80
C PHE A 152 -0.60 -5.27 0.07
N GLU A 153 -1.73 -4.91 -0.53
CA GLU A 153 -2.99 -4.90 0.20
C GLU A 153 -3.37 -6.33 0.62
N ALA A 154 -3.60 -6.51 1.93
CA ALA A 154 -3.89 -7.79 2.55
C ALA A 154 -5.05 -7.66 3.55
N PRO A 155 -6.26 -7.34 3.08
CA PRO A 155 -7.43 -7.03 3.91
C PRO A 155 -8.00 -8.22 4.70
N THR A 156 -7.63 -9.46 4.34
CA THR A 156 -8.24 -10.67 4.89
C THR A 156 -7.18 -11.62 5.43
N LYS A 157 -7.56 -12.48 6.38
CA LYS A 157 -6.66 -13.52 6.91
C LYS A 157 -6.00 -14.35 5.78
N PRO A 158 -6.71 -14.84 4.74
CA PRO A 158 -6.09 -15.58 3.65
C PRO A 158 -5.05 -14.78 2.86
N SER A 159 -5.33 -13.50 2.53
CA SER A 159 -4.36 -12.68 1.77
C SER A 159 -3.12 -12.37 2.59
N GLN A 160 -3.28 -12.06 3.88
CA GLN A 160 -2.17 -11.87 4.83
C GLN A 160 -1.26 -13.10 4.89
N PHE A 161 -1.86 -14.29 5.08
CA PHE A 161 -1.12 -15.53 5.25
C PHE A 161 -0.44 -15.96 3.95
N ALA A 162 -1.10 -15.81 2.80
CA ALA A 162 -0.51 -16.14 1.50
C ALA A 162 0.74 -15.30 1.21
N LEU A 163 0.70 -14.00 1.49
CA LEU A 163 1.83 -13.09 1.30
C LEU A 163 2.95 -13.36 2.31
N LEU A 164 2.64 -13.65 3.57
CA LEU A 164 3.63 -14.01 4.60
C LEU A 164 4.28 -15.37 4.34
N ASP A 165 3.50 -16.36 3.94
CA ASP A 165 4.01 -17.68 3.57
C ASP A 165 4.98 -17.61 2.41
N HIS A 166 4.63 -16.77 1.42
CA HIS A 166 5.45 -16.59 0.25
C HIS A 166 6.64 -15.68 0.56
N PHE A 167 6.51 -14.42 0.94
CA PHE A 167 7.65 -13.51 1.07
C PHE A 167 8.35 -13.53 2.44
N GLY A 168 7.79 -14.21 3.44
CA GLY A 168 8.35 -14.26 4.78
C GLY A 168 8.20 -12.94 5.55
N HIS A 169 9.09 -12.73 6.51
CA HIS A 169 9.02 -11.61 7.47
C HIS A 169 9.22 -10.23 6.86
N ALA A 170 9.81 -10.13 5.67
CA ALA A 170 10.17 -8.86 5.03
C ALA A 170 9.00 -8.21 4.26
N VAL A 171 7.91 -8.95 3.99
CA VAL A 171 6.80 -8.41 3.20
C VAL A 171 6.08 -7.28 3.91
N GLN A 172 5.85 -6.18 3.20
CA GLN A 172 5.03 -5.08 3.71
C GLN A 172 3.57 -5.32 3.33
N LEU A 173 2.70 -5.26 4.34
CA LEU A 173 1.26 -5.45 4.18
C LEU A 173 0.54 -4.15 4.51
N CYS A 174 -0.45 -3.78 3.70
CA CYS A 174 -1.38 -2.68 3.98
C CYS A 174 -2.84 -3.17 3.93
N ASN A 175 -3.79 -2.29 4.21
CA ASN A 175 -5.21 -2.63 4.46
C ASN A 175 -5.46 -3.70 5.54
N VAL A 176 -4.50 -3.94 6.43
CA VAL A 176 -4.71 -4.81 7.60
C VAL A 176 -5.58 -4.06 8.61
N ARG A 177 -6.68 -4.69 9.04
CA ARG A 177 -7.56 -4.11 10.05
C ARG A 177 -6.86 -4.01 11.40
N LEU A 178 -7.19 -2.98 12.18
CA LEU A 178 -6.52 -2.69 13.45
C LEU A 178 -6.62 -3.87 14.43
N GLU A 179 -7.78 -4.52 14.49
CA GLU A 179 -8.05 -5.69 15.31
C GLU A 179 -7.28 -6.96 14.88
N GLU A 180 -6.67 -6.95 13.69
CA GLU A 180 -5.93 -8.10 13.15
C GLU A 180 -4.41 -7.94 13.25
N LEU A 181 -3.91 -6.76 13.64
CA LEU A 181 -2.47 -6.48 13.72
C LEU A 181 -1.69 -7.52 14.54
N LEU A 182 -2.22 -7.90 15.71
CA LEU A 182 -1.57 -8.90 16.57
C LEU A 182 -1.51 -10.27 15.90
N ARG A 183 -2.56 -10.67 15.17
CA ARG A 183 -2.58 -11.94 14.45
C ARG A 183 -1.53 -11.96 13.36
N VAL A 184 -1.43 -10.87 12.58
CA VAL A 184 -0.42 -10.72 11.53
C VAL A 184 0.98 -10.82 12.12
N GLU A 185 1.25 -10.14 13.24
CA GLU A 185 2.56 -10.18 13.88
C GLU A 185 2.91 -11.57 14.46
N ILE A 186 1.95 -12.23 15.12
CA ILE A 186 2.11 -13.62 15.61
C ILE A 186 2.43 -14.56 14.44
N TYR A 187 1.72 -14.43 13.33
CA TYR A 187 1.98 -15.24 12.14
C TYR A 187 3.35 -14.95 11.52
N ARG A 188 3.69 -13.67 11.33
CA ARG A 188 4.96 -13.20 10.78
C ARG A 188 6.17 -13.72 11.58
N ARG A 189 6.01 -13.90 12.89
CA ARG A 189 7.03 -14.44 13.80
C ARG A 189 7.02 -15.97 13.92
N GLY A 190 6.19 -16.69 13.16
CA GLY A 190 6.11 -18.15 13.23
C GLY A 190 5.46 -18.68 14.52
N LEU A 191 4.78 -17.82 15.28
CA LEU A 191 4.14 -18.16 16.56
C LEU A 191 2.68 -18.60 16.41
N HIS A 192 2.21 -18.74 15.17
CA HIS A 192 0.89 -19.25 14.83
C HIS A 192 0.98 -20.73 14.40
N ALA A 193 -0.01 -21.57 14.74
CA ALA A 193 0.00 -22.99 14.37
C ALA A 193 0.19 -23.21 12.85
N ASP A 194 -0.56 -22.47 12.04
CA ASP A 194 -0.45 -22.49 10.57
C ASP A 194 0.92 -21.99 10.04
N ALA A 195 1.66 -21.20 10.83
CA ALA A 195 2.97 -20.64 10.46
C ALA A 195 4.15 -21.51 10.90
N PHE A 196 3.97 -22.36 11.92
CA PHE A 196 5.06 -23.09 12.59
C PHE A 196 5.94 -23.91 11.64
N ALA A 197 5.33 -24.56 10.63
CA ALA A 197 6.04 -25.38 9.66
C ALA A 197 6.48 -24.60 8.40
N LYS A 198 6.24 -23.29 8.32
CA LYS A 198 6.53 -22.49 7.11
C LYS A 198 8.01 -22.12 7.08
N PRO A 199 8.78 -22.58 6.07
CA PRO A 199 10.24 -22.39 6.05
C PRO A 199 10.67 -20.91 6.13
N ARG A 200 9.91 -20.01 5.52
CA ARG A 200 10.18 -18.56 5.47
C ARG A 200 9.72 -17.80 6.72
N LEU A 201 9.16 -18.48 7.72
CA LEU A 201 8.67 -17.90 8.97
C LEU A 201 9.24 -18.60 10.21
N GLN A 202 10.18 -19.52 10.03
CA GLN A 202 10.84 -20.20 11.14
C GLN A 202 11.61 -19.17 11.97
N LEU A 203 11.53 -19.32 13.29
CA LEU A 203 12.39 -18.59 14.20
C LEU A 203 13.85 -18.98 13.91
N PRO A 204 14.80 -18.03 14.01
CA PRO A 204 16.20 -18.37 13.99
C PRO A 204 16.47 -19.46 15.04
N ALA A 205 17.28 -20.48 14.69
CA ALA A 205 17.74 -21.44 15.68
C ALA A 205 18.42 -20.67 16.83
N ALA A 206 18.08 -21.00 18.07
CA ALA A 206 18.77 -20.43 19.22
C ALA A 206 20.25 -20.82 19.12
N GLY A 207 21.10 -19.81 18.94
CA GLY A 207 22.56 -19.94 18.98
C GLY A 207 23.07 -20.14 20.39
#